data_AF-X1PER6-F1
#
_entry.id   AF-X1PER6-F1
#
_cell.length_a   1.000
_cell.length_b   1.000
_cell.length_c   1.000
_cell.angle_alpha   90.00
_cell.angle_beta   90.00
_cell.angle_gamma   90.00
#
_symmetry.space_group_name_H-M   'P 1'
#
loop_
_entity.id
_entity.type
_entity.pdbx_description
1 polymer ?
#
loop_
_entity_poly.entity_id
_entity_poly.type
_entity_poly.pdbx_seq_one_letter_code
_entity_poly.pdbx_strand_id
1 'polypeptide(L)' 'MEAYLGIDVGSVTTKLAVVDKDGELITYIYLLTQG' A
#
# COMPACT_ATOMS: atom_id res chain seq x y z
N MET A 1 -12.03 -1.74 13.80
CA MET A 1 -11.82 -2.17 12.40
C MET A 1 -10.38 -2.60 12.30
N GLU A 2 -10.14 -3.87 11.97
CA GLU A 2 -8.78 -4.39 11.74
C GLU A 2 -8.39 -4.07 10.31
N ALA A 3 -7.15 -3.65 10.11
CA ALA A 3 -6.61 -3.31 8.80
C ALA A 3 -5.12 -3.64 8.75
N TYR A 4 -4.64 -3.95 7.55
CA TYR A 4 -3.26 -4.34 7.28
C TYR A 4 -2.67 -3.40 6.24
N LEU A 5 -1.46 -2.90 6.50
CA LEU A 5 -0.72 -2.03 5.58
C LEU A 5 0.33 -2.85 4.83
N GLY A 6 0.15 -2.97 3.52
CA GLY A 6 1.16 -3.43 2.59
C GLY A 6 2.06 -2.28 2.14
N ILE A 7 3.37 -2.50 2.13
CA ILE A 7 4.38 -1.56 1.65
C ILE A 7 5.21 -2.26 0.57
N ASP A 8 5.27 -1.66 -0.62
CA ASP A 8 6.11 -2.10 -1.74
C ASP A 8 6.99 -0.93 -2.19
N VAL A 9 8.30 -1.02 -1.92
CA VAL A 9 9.30 -0.02 -2.30
C VAL A 9 10.15 -0.57 -3.43
N GLY A 10 9.94 -0.01 -4.63
CA GLY A 10 10.75 -0.27 -5.81
C GLY A 10 11.65 0.92 -6.15
N SER A 11 12.61 0.71 -7.07
CA SER A 11 13.53 1.75 -7.55
C SER A 11 12.83 2.91 -8.26
N VAL A 12 11.64 2.68 -8.82
CA VAL A 12 10.87 3.69 -9.57
C VAL A 12 9.67 4.19 -8.77
N THR A 13 9.06 3.33 -7.96
CA THR A 13 7.77 3.62 -7.32
C THR A 13 7.71 3.08 -5.91
N THR A 14 7.03 3.81 -5.03
CA THR A 14 6.61 3.35 -3.71
C THR A 14 5.09 3.22 -3.69
N LYS A 15 4.60 2.06 -3.27
CA LYS A 15 3.17 1.76 -3.17
C LYS A 15 2.82 1.42 -1.73
N LEU A 16 1.65 1.90 -1.33
CA LEU A 16 1.05 1.57 -0.05
C LEU A 16 -0.37 1.09 -0.31
N ALA A 17 -0.78 0.01 0.33
CA ALA A 17 -2.13 -0.53 0.24
C ALA A 17 -2.64 -0.88 1.63
N VAL A 18 -3.86 -0.47 1.94
CA VAL A 18 -4.54 -0.85 3.18
C VAL A 18 -5.67 -1.80 2.84
N VAL A 19 -5.67 -2.97 3.45
CA VAL A 19 -6.72 -3.99 3.30
C VAL A 19 -7.39 -4.28 4.64
N ASP A 20 -8.63 -4.73 4.62
CA ASP A 20 -9.29 -5.26 5.82
C ASP A 20 -8.92 -6.73 6.10
N LYS A 21 -9.52 -7.32 7.13
CA LYS A 21 -9.30 -8.72 7.52
C LYS A 21 -9.79 -9.76 6.52
N ASP A 22 -10.72 -9.40 5.64
CA ASP A 22 -11.25 -10.28 4.61
C ASP A 22 -10.42 -10.16 3.31
N GLY A 23 -9.43 -9.26 3.30
CA GLY A 23 -8.52 -9.01 2.18
C GLY A 23 -9.04 -7.96 1.21
N GLU A 24 -10.13 -7.27 1.55
CA GLU A 24 -10.72 -6.25 0.67
C GLU A 24 -9.92 -4.95 0.74
N LEU A 25 -9.72 -4.33 -0.42
CA LEU A 25 -8.95 -3.10 -0.54
C LEU A 25 -9.74 -1.91 0.01
N ILE A 26 -9.23 -1.29 1.08
CA ILE A 26 -9.80 -0.08 1.66
C ILE A 26 -9.31 1.14 0.88
N THR A 27 -8.00 1.25 0.68
CA THR A 27 -7.38 2.36 -0.04
C THR A 27 -5.95 2.03 -0.47
N TYR A 28 -5.40 2.82 -1.39
CA TYR A 28 -4.02 2.71 -1.81
C TYR A 28 -3.43 4.06 -2.21
N ILE A 29 -2.11 4.13 -2.18
CA ILE A 29 -1.32 5.28 -2.64
C ILE A 29 -0.23 4.76 -3.57
N TYR A 30 -0.02 5.47 -4.67
CA TYR A 30 1.03 5.19 -5.64
C TYR A 30 1.85 6.46 -5.84
N LEU A 31 3.15 6.37 -5.54
CA LEU A 31 4.07 7.49 -5.61
C LEU A 31 5.32 7.08 -6.41
N LEU A 32 5.95 8.03 -7.07
CA LEU A 32 7.30 7.82 -7.59
C LEU A 32 8.27 7.74 -6.41
N THR A 33 9.23 6.82 -6.49
CA THR A 33 10.32 6.72 -5.52
C THR A 33 11.22 7.94 -5.68
N GLN A 34 11.44 8.65 -4.58
CA GLN A 34 12.11 9.95 -4.59
C GLN A 34 13.63 9.86 -4.42
N GLY A 35 14.18 8.66 -4.30
CA GLY A 35 15.61 8.44 -4.04
C GLY A 35 15.95 8.62 -2.57
#